data_AF-A0A528FVA0-F1
#
_entry.id   AF-A0A528FVA0-F1
#
_cell.length_a   1.000
_cell.length_b   1.000
_cell.length_c   1.000
_cell.angle_alpha   90.00
_cell.angle_beta   90.00
_cell.angle_gamma   90.00
#
_symmetry.space_group_name_H-M   'P 1'
#
loop_
_entity.id
_entity.type
_entity.pdbx_description
1 polymer ?
#
loop_
_entity_poly.entity_id
_entity_poly.type
_entity_poly.pdbx_seq_one_letter_code
_entity_poly.pdbx_strand_id
1 'polypeptide(L)'
;QLGRYEEAVDLLMQRLARNAVTDVSRALLAASYGHLGRFAEARAAWQEVLRVNPDYSLEYRRKVLPYKNPADFEHVVDGLRKAGVVQ
;
A
#
# COMPACT_ATOMS: atom_id res chain seq x y z
N GLN A 1 -5.65 -15.12 7.04
CA GLN A 1 -5.07 -13.78 6.79
C GLN A 1 -5.63 -13.13 5.54
N LEU A 2 -5.81 -13.88 4.44
CA LEU A 2 -6.37 -13.37 3.17
C LEU A 2 -7.60 -12.50 3.39
N GLY A 3 -8.64 -13.00 4.09
CA GLY A 3 -9.91 -12.27 4.32
C GLY A 3 -9.78 -10.83 4.81
N ARG A 4 -8.74 -10.52 5.60
CA ARG A 4 -8.46 -9.16 6.09
C ARG A 4 -7.89 -8.25 5.01
N TYR A 5 -7.13 -8.80 4.06
CA TYR A 5 -6.61 -8.05 2.93
C TYR A 5 -7.67 -7.84 1.86
N GLU A 6 -8.60 -8.78 1.62
CA GLU A 6 -9.74 -8.50 0.74
C GLU A 6 -10.61 -7.37 1.31
N GLU A 7 -10.93 -7.41 2.60
CA GLU A 7 -11.66 -6.32 3.27
C GLU A 7 -10.89 -4.98 3.19
N ALA A 8 -9.56 -5.02 3.39
CA ALA A 8 -8.72 -3.83 3.26
C ALA A 8 -8.76 -3.25 1.83
N VAL A 9 -8.71 -4.10 0.80
CA VAL A 9 -8.83 -3.68 -0.60
C VAL A 9 -10.15 -2.96 -0.83
N ASP A 10 -11.27 -3.53 -0.37
CA ASP A 10 -12.59 -2.93 -0.57
C ASP A 10 -12.71 -1.56 0.11
N LEU A 11 -12.26 -1.46 1.38
CA LEU A 11 -12.27 -0.21 2.13
C LEU A 11 -11.38 0.86 1.49
N LEU A 12 -10.19 0.48 1.02
CA LEU A 12 -9.25 1.39 0.38
C LEU A 12 -9.77 1.86 -0.98
N MET A 13 -10.40 0.99 -1.76
CA MET A 13 -11.05 1.38 -3.02
C MET A 13 -12.20 2.36 -2.79
N GLN A 14 -13.07 2.09 -1.83
CA GLN A 14 -14.14 3.03 -1.44
C GLN A 14 -13.60 4.37 -0.94
N ARG A 15 -12.44 4.38 -0.27
CA ARG A 15 -11.77 5.60 0.16
C ARG A 15 -11.23 6.38 -1.03
N LEU A 16 -10.56 5.71 -1.96
CA LEU A 16 -9.98 6.34 -3.15
C LEU A 16 -11.05 6.88 -4.11
N ALA A 17 -12.22 6.24 -4.16
CA ALA A 17 -13.38 6.74 -4.90
C ALA A 17 -13.92 8.06 -4.32
N ARG A 18 -13.80 8.28 -3.01
CA ARG A 18 -14.26 9.50 -2.32
C ARG A 18 -13.19 10.58 -2.24
N ASN A 19 -11.92 10.20 -2.13
CA ASN A 19 -10.79 11.11 -2.11
C ASN A 19 -9.60 10.49 -2.85
N ALA A 20 -9.45 10.90 -4.10
CA ALA A 20 -8.46 10.36 -5.02
C ALA A 20 -7.04 10.90 -4.79
N VAL A 21 -6.73 11.68 -3.75
CA VAL A 21 -5.43 12.39 -3.67
C VAL A 21 -4.41 11.69 -2.76
N THR A 22 -4.78 10.67 -1.98
CA THR A 22 -3.85 10.12 -0.99
C THR A 22 -2.89 9.08 -1.57
N ASP A 23 -1.58 9.32 -1.45
CA ASP A 23 -0.53 8.38 -1.84
C ASP A 23 -0.42 7.20 -0.85
N VAL A 24 -0.60 7.43 0.46
CA VAL A 24 -0.55 6.40 1.50
C VAL A 24 -1.64 5.35 1.31
N SER A 25 -2.88 5.75 0.98
CA SER A 25 -3.96 4.77 0.76
C SER A 25 -3.69 3.89 -0.46
N ARG A 26 -3.05 4.44 -1.50
CA ARG A 26 -2.60 3.66 -2.66
C ARG A 26 -1.47 2.71 -2.31
N ALA A 27 -0.52 3.13 -1.48
CA ALA A 27 0.56 2.26 -1.02
C ALA A 27 0.05 1.08 -0.18
N LEU A 28 -0.92 1.34 0.72
CA LEU A 28 -1.60 0.29 1.49
C LEU A 28 -2.39 -0.66 0.58
N LEU A 29 -3.01 -0.13 -0.47
CA LEU A 29 -3.75 -0.94 -1.45
C LEU A 29 -2.79 -1.85 -2.23
N ALA A 30 -1.66 -1.30 -2.70
CA ALA A 30 -0.62 -2.07 -3.37
C ALA A 30 -0.06 -3.19 -2.47
N ALA A 31 0.21 -2.89 -1.19
CA ALA A 31 0.66 -3.88 -0.22
C ALA A 31 -0.38 -4.99 0.01
N SER A 32 -1.67 -4.61 0.14
CA SER A 32 -2.77 -5.56 0.31
C SER A 32 -2.88 -6.50 -0.88
N TYR A 33 -2.79 -5.98 -2.10
CA TYR A 33 -2.72 -6.81 -3.30
C TYR A 33 -1.51 -7.73 -3.33
N GLY A 34 -0.34 -7.27 -2.88
CA GLY A 34 0.85 -8.09 -2.75
C GLY A 34 0.67 -9.28 -1.80
N HIS A 35 0.02 -9.07 -0.65
CA HIS A 35 -0.30 -10.18 0.27
C HIS A 35 -1.34 -11.15 -0.28
N LEU A 36 -2.21 -10.70 -1.19
CA LEU A 36 -3.20 -11.53 -1.88
C LEU A 36 -2.62 -12.29 -3.08
N GLY A 37 -1.37 -12.05 -3.46
CA GLY A 37 -0.79 -12.61 -4.69
C GLY A 37 -1.28 -11.93 -5.98
N ARG A 38 -2.02 -10.81 -5.86
CA ARG A 38 -2.60 -10.02 -6.95
C ARG A 38 -1.57 -9.02 -7.49
N PHE A 39 -0.46 -9.54 -8.00
CA PHE A 39 0.74 -8.74 -8.25
C PHE A 39 0.58 -7.71 -9.39
N ALA A 40 -0.29 -7.97 -10.37
CA ALA A 40 -0.57 -7.02 -11.44
C ALA A 40 -1.27 -5.77 -10.89
N GLU A 41 -2.30 -5.97 -10.06
CA GLU A 41 -3.01 -4.86 -9.41
C GLU A 41 -2.13 -4.13 -8.40
N ALA A 42 -1.27 -4.86 -7.68
CA ALA A 42 -0.28 -4.25 -6.79
C ALA A 42 0.67 -3.29 -7.53
N ARG A 43 1.19 -3.73 -8.69
CA ARG A 43 2.05 -2.90 -9.56
C ARG A 43 1.32 -1.66 -10.07
N ALA A 44 0.09 -1.81 -10.54
CA ALA A 44 -0.71 -0.68 -11.01
C ALA A 44 -0.99 0.33 -9.88
N ALA A 45 -1.37 -0.14 -8.70
CA ALA A 45 -1.60 0.72 -7.54
C ALA A 45 -0.31 1.44 -7.10
N TRP A 46 0.84 0.77 -7.14
CA TRP A 46 2.13 1.37 -6.82
C TRP A 46 2.58 2.43 -7.84
N GLN A 47 2.35 2.19 -9.13
CA GLN A 47 2.59 3.22 -10.17
C GLN A 47 1.78 4.49 -9.89
N GLU A 48 0.53 4.35 -9.44
CA GLU A 48 -0.29 5.50 -9.05
C GLU A 48 0.22 6.20 -7.79
N VAL A 49 0.87 5.50 -6.84
CA VAL A 49 1.58 6.13 -5.71
C VAL A 49 2.63 7.10 -6.26
N LEU A 50 3.49 6.61 -7.16
CA LEU A 50 4.59 7.38 -7.72
C LEU A 50 4.11 8.49 -8.68
N ARG A 51 2.96 8.30 -9.33
CA ARG A 51 2.35 9.35 -10.16
C ARG A 51 1.83 10.52 -9.32
N VAL A 52 1.24 10.23 -8.16
CA VAL A 52 0.71 11.25 -7.23
C VAL A 52 1.84 11.90 -6.44
N ASN A 53 2.83 11.11 -6.03
CA ASN A 53 3.99 11.57 -5.30
C ASN A 53 5.27 10.90 -5.85
N PRO A 54 5.96 11.55 -6.81
CA PRO A 54 7.20 11.03 -7.39
C PRO A 54 8.31 10.80 -6.36
N ASP A 55 8.29 11.54 -5.25
CA ASP A 55 9.28 11.46 -4.17
C ASP A 55 8.81 10.56 -3.01
N TYR A 56 7.87 9.63 -3.27
CA TYR A 56 7.35 8.74 -2.23
C TYR A 56 8.46 7.90 -1.60
N SER A 57 8.77 8.18 -0.34
CA SER A 57 9.81 7.49 0.42
C SER A 57 9.22 6.61 1.52
N LEU A 58 9.41 5.29 1.42
CA LEU A 58 9.05 4.36 2.48
C LEU A 58 9.78 4.66 3.78
N GLU A 59 11.03 5.10 3.73
CA GLU A 59 11.77 5.47 4.93
C GLU A 59 11.16 6.70 5.63
N TYR A 60 10.82 7.73 4.86
CA TYR A 60 10.13 8.90 5.40
C TYR A 60 8.76 8.51 5.98
N ARG A 61 7.99 7.70 5.25
CA ARG A 61 6.68 7.20 5.69
C ARG A 61 6.78 6.38 6.98
N ARG A 62 7.82 5.55 7.13
CA ARG A 62 8.10 4.82 8.38
C ARG A 62 8.26 5.76 9.57
N LYS A 63 8.89 6.93 9.38
CA LYS A 63 9.14 7.91 10.44
C LYS A 63 7.91 8.75 10.82
N VAL A 64 7.08 9.11 9.84
CA VAL A 64 5.98 10.07 10.04
C VAL A 64 4.61 9.44 10.25
N LEU A 65 4.40 8.20 9.82
CA LEU A 65 3.11 7.54 10.01
C LEU A 65 2.98 7.04 11.45
N PRO A 66 1.81 7.18 12.09
CA PRO A 66 1.61 6.92 13.51
C PRO A 66 1.43 5.42 13.82
N TYR A 67 2.30 4.55 13.29
CA TYR A 67 2.30 3.14 13.62
C TYR A 67 2.78 2.94 15.05
N LYS A 68 1.91 2.35 15.90
CA LYS A 68 2.26 2.01 17.28
C LYS A 68 3.26 0.87 17.35
N ASN A 69 3.16 -0.08 16.41
CA ASN A 69 4.05 -1.22 16.30
C ASN A 69 4.85 -1.13 14.99
N PRO A 70 6.19 -1.08 15.02
CA PRO A 70 7.02 -1.08 13.82
C PRO A 70 6.76 -2.27 12.88
N ALA A 71 6.36 -3.42 13.44
CA ALA A 71 6.03 -4.61 12.66
C ALA A 71 4.85 -4.38 11.70
N ASP A 72 3.92 -3.47 12.03
CA ASP A 72 2.79 -3.16 11.16
C ASP A 72 3.24 -2.43 9.90
N PHE A 73 4.23 -1.52 10.02
CA PHE A 73 4.82 -0.86 8.85
C PHE A 73 5.64 -1.85 8.02
N GLU A 74 6.44 -2.71 8.66
CA GLU A 74 7.18 -3.75 7.94
C GLU A 74 6.26 -4.72 7.21
N HIS A 75 5.08 -5.01 7.77
CA HIS A 75 4.07 -5.82 7.09
C HIS A 75 3.59 -5.16 5.80
N VAL A 76 3.37 -3.83 5.79
CA VAL A 76 3.07 -3.09 4.56
C VAL A 76 4.20 -3.23 3.54
N VAL A 77 5.45 -3.06 3.99
CA VAL A 77 6.61 -3.18 3.10
C VAL A 77 6.75 -4.61 2.56
N ASP A 78 6.47 -5.65 3.35
CA ASP A 78 6.46 -7.04 2.91
C ASP A 78 5.46 -7.28 1.77
N GLY A 79 4.24 -6.73 1.86
CA GLY A 79 3.27 -6.81 0.77
C GLY A 79 3.80 -6.18 -0.52
N LEU A 80 4.46 -5.02 -0.43
CA LEU A 80 5.09 -4.36 -1.57
C LEU A 80 6.25 -5.18 -2.15
N ARG A 81 7.10 -5.78 -1.30
CA ARG A 81 8.20 -6.67 -1.72
C ARG A 81 7.68 -7.91 -2.44
N LYS A 82 6.61 -8.55 -1.92
CA LYS A 82 5.95 -9.69 -2.57
C LYS A 82 5.47 -9.37 -3.98
N ALA A 83 5.00 -8.14 -4.21
CA ALA A 83 4.59 -7.66 -5.53
C ALA A 83 5.76 -7.27 -6.45
N GLY A 84 7.00 -7.24 -5.93
CA GLY A 84 8.20 -6.85 -6.68
C GLY A 84 8.24 -5.36 -7.02
N VAL A 85 7.56 -4.51 -6.26
CA VAL A 85 7.49 -3.06 -6.53
C VAL A 85 8.49 -2.23 -5.71
N VAL A 86 9.07 -2.84 -4.68
CA VAL A 86 10.13 -2.26 -3.84
C VAL A 86 11.14 -3.35 -3.50
N GLN A 87 12.36 -2.94 -3.11
CA GLN A 87 13.44 -3.82 -2.68
C GLN A 87 13.50 -3.87 -1.14
#